data_AF-A0A920PKK2-F1
#
_entry.id   AF-A0A920PKK2-F1
#
_cell.length_a   1.000
_cell.length_b   1.000
_cell.length_c   1.000
_cell.angle_alpha   90.00
_cell.angle_beta   90.00
_cell.angle_gamma   90.00
#
_symmetry.space_group_name_H-M   'P 1'
#
loop_
_entity.id
_entity.type
_entity.pdbx_description
1 polymer ?
#
loop_
_entity_poly.entity_id
_entity_poly.type
_entity_poly.pdbx_seq_one_letter_code
_entity_poly.pdbx_strand_id
1 'polypeptide(L)'
;MLQSADPAELESGWNLLEEQADQQLAIDGFLPDQRDCRSANMHYQGQIYELSVPVLDGPFGARNLASLQDAFGDEHERTYGHRAGPDEPVELVNIELVGQGLSQGSRVPEGLHAAQNTKVEVESRQAYFGREHRWMETPVIAREALSTAHPGAVYH
;
A
#
# COMPACT_ATOMS: atom_id res chain seq x y z
N MET A 1 13.73 15.00 21.46
CA MET A 1 14.73 13.91 21.61
C MET A 1 14.01 12.63 21.96
N LEU A 2 14.43 11.50 21.41
CA LEU A 2 13.81 10.21 21.71
C LEU A 2 13.86 9.88 23.22
N GLN A 3 15.03 10.00 23.83
CA GLN A 3 15.26 9.68 25.24
C GLN A 3 14.49 10.55 26.25
N SER A 4 13.92 11.68 25.81
CA SER A 4 13.08 12.56 26.63
C SER A 4 11.60 12.49 26.26
N ALA A 5 11.22 11.66 25.29
CA ALA A 5 9.83 11.46 24.92
C ALA A 5 9.08 10.72 26.03
N ASP A 6 7.82 11.08 26.25
CA ASP A 6 6.96 10.34 27.17
C ASP A 6 6.41 9.08 26.47
N PRO A 7 6.73 7.87 26.93
CA PRO A 7 6.21 6.64 26.33
C PRO A 7 4.67 6.57 26.34
N ALA A 8 4.01 7.18 27.33
CA ALA A 8 2.55 7.18 27.41
C ALA A 8 1.93 8.09 26.34
N GLU A 9 2.59 9.20 25.99
CA GLU A 9 2.16 10.09 24.91
C GLU A 9 2.30 9.40 23.55
N LEU A 10 3.43 8.72 23.31
CA LEU A 10 3.66 7.95 22.08
C LEU A 10 2.67 6.79 21.93
N GLU A 11 2.44 6.01 22.99
CA GLU A 11 1.44 4.94 23.01
C GLU A 11 0.04 5.48 22.69
N SER A 12 -0.34 6.60 23.31
CA SER A 12 -1.63 7.25 23.02
C SER A 12 -1.72 7.71 21.56
N GLY A 13 -0.62 8.20 20.99
CA GLY A 13 -0.54 8.58 19.58
C GLY A 13 -0.74 7.40 18.63
N TRP A 14 -0.08 6.25 18.88
CA TRP A 14 -0.31 5.05 18.07
C TRP A 14 -1.72 4.49 18.24
N ASN A 15 -2.25 4.45 19.46
CA ASN A 15 -3.61 3.97 19.69
C ASN A 15 -4.64 4.84 18.94
N LEU A 16 -4.42 6.16 18.86
CA LEU A 16 -5.26 7.04 18.04
C LEU A 16 -5.16 6.72 16.54
N LEU A 17 -3.95 6.44 16.04
CA LEU A 17 -3.75 6.04 14.64
C LEU A 17 -4.40 4.69 14.33
N GLU A 18 -4.33 3.73 15.25
CA GLU A 18 -5.01 2.42 15.16
C GLU A 18 -6.51 2.59 15.09
N GLU A 19 -7.10 3.39 16.00
CA GLU A 19 -8.54 3.67 15.98
C GLU A 19 -8.99 4.30 14.64
N GLN A 20 -8.16 5.18 14.05
CA GLN A 20 -8.45 5.79 12.76
C GLN A 20 -8.33 4.77 11.61
N ALA A 21 -7.30 3.93 11.63
CA ALA A 21 -7.10 2.88 10.64
C ALA A 21 -8.25 1.85 10.69
N ASP A 22 -8.64 1.42 11.88
CA ASP A 22 -9.75 0.52 12.13
C ASP A 22 -11.07 1.08 11.58
N GLN A 23 -11.36 2.35 11.86
CA GLN A 23 -12.55 3.02 11.33
C GLN A 23 -12.56 3.03 9.81
N GLN A 24 -11.42 3.35 9.19
CA GLN A 24 -11.31 3.38 7.73
C GLN A 24 -11.46 1.98 7.11
N LEU A 25 -10.80 0.97 7.69
CA LEU A 25 -10.90 -0.42 7.22
C LEU A 25 -12.29 -1.02 7.44
N ALA A 26 -13.02 -0.59 8.47
CA ALA A 26 -14.42 -0.94 8.68
C ALA A 26 -15.30 -0.41 7.55
N ILE A 27 -15.12 0.86 7.16
CA ILE A 27 -15.85 1.49 6.04
C ILE A 27 -15.58 0.74 4.74
N ASP A 28 -14.35 0.29 4.55
CA ASP A 28 -13.91 -0.41 3.34
C ASP A 28 -14.24 -1.92 3.36
N GLY A 29 -14.87 -2.42 4.44
CA GLY A 29 -15.37 -3.78 4.58
C GLY A 29 -14.29 -4.83 4.81
N PHE A 30 -13.18 -4.47 5.46
CA PHE A 30 -12.05 -5.37 5.74
C PHE A 30 -12.00 -5.93 7.17
N LEU A 31 -12.92 -5.55 8.06
CA LEU A 31 -12.99 -6.14 9.39
C LEU A 31 -13.63 -7.55 9.39
N PRO A 32 -13.17 -8.47 10.26
CA PRO A 32 -12.15 -8.28 11.30
C PRO A 32 -10.71 -8.60 10.86
N ASP A 33 -10.50 -9.02 9.61
CA ASP A 33 -9.21 -9.52 9.15
C ASP A 33 -8.30 -8.36 8.75
N GLN A 34 -7.56 -7.82 9.72
CA GLN A 34 -6.61 -6.74 9.50
C GLN A 34 -5.28 -6.94 10.23
N ARG A 35 -4.27 -6.17 9.84
CA ARG A 35 -2.98 -6.08 10.51
C ARG A 35 -2.52 -4.63 10.58
N ASP A 36 -2.03 -4.25 11.74
CA ASP A 36 -1.42 -2.94 11.94
C ASP A 36 0.09 -3.10 12.06
N CYS A 37 0.81 -2.12 11.53
CA CYS A 37 2.26 -2.05 11.62
C CYS A 37 2.64 -0.64 12.10
N ARG A 38 3.15 -0.56 13.33
CA ARG A 38 3.65 0.68 13.95
C ARG A 38 5.10 0.95 13.49
N SER A 39 5.41 2.19 13.18
CA SER A 39 6.80 2.65 12.92
C SER A 39 7.03 4.06 13.46
N ALA A 40 8.29 4.45 13.58
CA ALA A 40 8.71 5.81 13.94
C ALA A 40 9.80 6.28 12.98
N ASN A 41 9.68 7.52 12.49
CA ASN A 41 10.74 8.15 11.69
C ASN A 41 11.68 8.93 12.60
N MET A 42 12.97 8.70 12.39
CA MET A 42 14.02 9.14 13.29
C MET A 42 15.26 9.57 12.52
N HIS A 43 16.05 10.46 13.09
CA HIS A 43 17.39 10.80 12.59
C HIS A 43 18.31 11.17 13.75
N TYR A 44 19.61 11.22 13.51
CA TYR A 44 20.54 11.81 14.48
C TYR A 44 20.46 13.35 14.43
N GLN A 45 20.67 13.98 15.57
CA GLN A 45 20.73 15.44 15.66
C GLN A 45 21.73 16.02 14.64
N GLY A 46 21.30 17.00 13.86
CA GLY A 46 22.13 17.63 12.82
C GLY A 46 22.13 16.90 11.47
N GLN A 47 21.52 15.72 11.38
CA GLN A 47 21.22 15.07 10.10
C GLN A 47 19.92 15.60 9.50
N ILE A 48 19.76 15.40 8.18
CA ILE A 48 18.56 15.76 7.40
C ILE A 48 17.84 14.55 6.81
N TYR A 49 18.39 13.34 7.00
CA TYR A 49 17.83 12.11 6.45
C TYR A 49 17.18 11.29 7.56
N GLU A 50 15.93 10.93 7.35
CA GLU A 50 15.13 10.14 8.27
C GLU A 50 15.17 8.67 7.89
N LEU A 51 15.17 7.80 8.89
CA LEU A 51 14.95 6.36 8.74
C LEU A 51 13.68 5.97 9.49
N SER A 52 12.86 5.15 8.84
CA SER A 52 11.68 4.55 9.45
C SER A 52 12.08 3.27 10.17
N VAL A 53 11.78 3.19 11.46
CA VAL A 53 12.13 2.06 12.31
C VAL A 53 10.84 1.39 12.79
N PRO A 54 10.68 0.07 12.58
CA PRO A 54 9.50 -0.66 13.04
C PRO A 54 9.46 -0.71 14.56
N VAL A 55 8.25 -0.57 15.10
CA VAL A 55 7.98 -0.72 16.54
C VAL A 55 7.43 -2.11 16.79
N LEU A 56 7.91 -2.75 17.85
CA LEU A 56 7.43 -4.07 18.27
C LEU A 56 5.97 -4.00 18.71
N ASP A 57 5.20 -5.02 18.33
CA ASP A 57 3.80 -5.17 18.72
C ASP A 57 3.62 -5.21 20.24
N GLY A 58 2.45 -4.74 20.69
CA GLY A 58 2.05 -4.70 22.08
C GLY A 58 2.27 -3.34 22.75
N PRO A 59 2.05 -3.25 24.07
CA PRO A 59 2.09 -1.98 24.79
C PRO A 59 3.45 -1.30 24.67
N PHE A 60 3.46 -0.03 24.29
CA PHE A 60 4.67 0.77 24.23
C PHE A 60 5.03 1.36 25.60
N GLY A 61 6.25 1.09 26.07
CA GLY A 61 6.77 1.64 27.32
C GLY A 61 8.25 1.98 27.25
N ALA A 62 8.84 2.29 28.41
CA ALA A 62 10.26 2.71 28.49
C ALA A 62 11.24 1.68 27.89
N ARG A 63 10.93 0.37 27.97
CA ARG A 63 11.73 -0.67 27.32
C ARG A 63 11.69 -0.54 25.81
N ASN A 64 10.51 -0.31 25.23
CA ASN A 64 10.34 -0.16 23.78
C ASN A 64 11.06 1.09 23.27
N LEU A 65 11.08 2.17 24.05
CA LEU A 65 11.83 3.38 23.72
C LEU A 65 13.33 3.11 23.56
N ALA A 66 13.92 2.34 24.49
CA ALA A 66 15.32 1.92 24.39
C ALA A 66 15.56 0.98 23.19
N SER A 67 14.67 0.01 22.97
CA SER A 67 14.73 -0.87 21.80
C SER A 67 14.62 -0.11 20.48
N LEU A 68 13.83 0.96 20.43
CA LEU A 68 13.68 1.80 19.25
C LEU A 68 14.96 2.59 18.94
N GLN A 69 15.66 3.05 19.98
CA GLN A 69 16.97 3.70 19.84
C GLN A 69 18.01 2.74 19.25
N ASP A 70 18.08 1.52 19.80
CA ASP A 70 19.01 0.49 19.34
C ASP A 70 18.69 0.07 17.90
N ALA A 71 17.41 -0.15 17.59
CA ALA A 71 16.95 -0.50 16.25
C ALA A 71 17.24 0.60 15.22
N PHE A 72 17.11 1.87 15.60
CA PHE A 72 17.54 2.99 14.75
C PHE A 72 19.05 2.94 14.47
N GLY A 73 19.87 2.69 15.50
CA GLY A 73 21.31 2.54 15.34
C GLY A 73 21.68 1.38 14.41
N ASP A 74 21.02 0.23 14.55
CA ASP A 74 21.20 -0.94 13.67
C ASP A 74 20.85 -0.57 12.21
N GLU A 75 19.72 0.10 12.01
CA GLU A 75 19.22 0.48 10.69
C GLU A 75 20.09 1.55 10.02
N HIS A 76 20.59 2.51 10.79
CA HIS A 76 21.52 3.53 10.31
C HIS A 76 22.88 2.91 9.96
N GLU A 77 23.39 1.97 10.75
CA GLU A 77 24.61 1.23 10.41
C GLU A 77 24.43 0.37 9.16
N ARG A 78 23.27 -0.28 9.02
CA ARG A 78 22.93 -1.07 7.83
C ARG A 78 22.85 -0.21 6.56
N THR A 79 22.27 0.98 6.67
CA THR A 79 22.01 1.87 5.52
C THR A 79 23.20 2.77 5.18
N TYR A 80 23.93 3.27 6.18
CA TYR A 80 25.01 4.27 6.02
C TYR A 80 26.38 3.81 6.54
N GLY A 81 26.49 2.59 7.06
CA GLY A 81 27.77 1.96 7.44
C GLY A 81 28.36 2.42 8.76
N HIS A 82 27.65 3.19 9.58
CA HIS A 82 28.12 3.66 10.89
C HIS A 82 26.96 3.98 11.83
N ARG A 83 27.26 4.13 13.13
CA ARG A 83 26.37 4.71 14.13
C ARG A 83 26.96 6.02 14.63
N ALA A 84 26.09 6.96 15.00
CA ALA A 84 26.56 8.20 15.61
C ALA A 84 26.96 7.98 17.08
N GLY A 85 27.85 8.84 17.56
CA GLY A 85 28.32 8.82 18.94
C GLY A 85 27.31 9.41 19.93
N PRO A 86 27.62 9.42 21.23
CA PRO A 86 26.75 9.97 22.27
C PRO A 86 26.49 11.48 22.14
N ASP A 87 27.34 12.20 21.40
CA ASP A 87 27.18 13.64 21.12
C ASP A 87 26.16 13.93 20.01
N GLU A 88 25.69 12.89 19.32
CA GLU A 88 24.69 12.96 18.26
C GLU A 88 23.46 12.14 18.68
N PRO A 89 22.63 12.66 19.60
CA PRO A 89 21.46 11.95 20.09
C PRO A 89 20.39 11.76 19.00
N VAL A 90 19.55 10.74 19.17
CA VAL A 90 18.45 10.43 18.24
C VAL A 90 17.26 11.35 18.48
N GLU A 91 16.74 11.90 17.39
CA GLU A 91 15.51 12.69 17.31
C GLU A 91 14.39 11.83 16.71
N LEU A 92 13.25 11.76 17.40
CA LEU A 92 12.01 11.21 16.86
C LEU A 92 11.28 12.36 16.16
N VAL A 93 11.00 12.18 14.87
CA VAL A 93 10.33 13.19 14.03
C VAL A 93 8.83 13.01 14.07
N ASN A 94 8.37 11.80 13.81
CA ASN A 94 6.97 11.43 13.84
C ASN A 94 6.80 9.93 14.12
N ILE A 95 5.55 9.56 14.40
CA ILE A 95 5.09 8.19 14.47
C ILE A 95 4.16 7.91 13.28
N GLU A 96 4.17 6.67 12.83
CA GLU A 96 3.36 6.21 11.71
C GLU A 96 2.68 4.88 12.05
N LEU A 97 1.59 4.62 11.34
CA LEU A 97 0.88 3.35 11.37
C LEU A 97 0.40 2.99 9.96
N VAL A 98 0.61 1.74 9.57
CA VAL A 98 0.01 1.17 8.37
C VAL A 98 -1.01 0.11 8.77
N GLY A 99 -2.30 0.41 8.55
CA GLY A 99 -3.38 -0.56 8.65
C GLY A 99 -3.58 -1.31 7.33
N GLN A 100 -3.60 -2.64 7.37
CA GLN A 100 -3.74 -3.50 6.20
C GLN A 100 -4.98 -4.39 6.33
N GLY A 101 -5.97 -4.16 5.46
CA GLY A 101 -7.11 -5.05 5.31
C GLY A 101 -6.73 -6.33 4.57
N LEU A 102 -6.86 -7.48 5.23
CA LEU A 102 -6.58 -8.79 4.65
C LEU A 102 -7.86 -9.32 3.99
N SER A 103 -7.80 -9.60 2.69
CA SER A 103 -8.91 -10.27 2.00
C SER A 103 -8.65 -11.76 1.90
N GLN A 104 -9.59 -12.57 2.40
CA GLN A 104 -9.54 -14.03 2.31
C GLN A 104 -9.74 -14.57 0.87
N GLY A 105 -9.96 -13.71 -0.13
CA GLY A 105 -10.19 -14.10 -1.51
C GLY A 105 -9.75 -13.06 -2.54
N SER A 106 -9.49 -13.51 -3.77
CA SER A 106 -9.20 -12.62 -4.89
C SER A 106 -10.43 -11.75 -5.17
N ARG A 107 -10.27 -10.42 -5.10
CA ARG A 107 -11.27 -9.45 -5.58
C ARG A 107 -11.22 -9.29 -7.11
N VAL A 108 -10.31 -9.99 -7.78
CA VAL A 108 -10.30 -10.09 -9.25
C VAL A 108 -11.40 -11.08 -9.62
N PRO A 109 -12.44 -10.65 -10.37
CA PRO A 109 -13.44 -11.58 -10.87
C PRO A 109 -12.75 -12.67 -11.69
N GLU A 110 -13.07 -13.94 -11.42
CA GLU A 110 -12.54 -15.08 -12.20
C GLU A 110 -12.94 -15.00 -13.70
N GLY A 111 -13.95 -14.18 -14.02
CA GLY A 111 -14.29 -13.77 -15.38
C GLY A 111 -15.32 -12.62 -15.40
N LEU A 112 -15.41 -11.91 -16.53
CA LEU A 112 -16.53 -11.01 -16.79
C LEU A 112 -17.77 -11.85 -17.12
N HIS A 113 -18.62 -12.09 -16.13
CA HIS A 113 -19.96 -12.64 -16.38
C HIS A 113 -20.88 -11.51 -16.86
N ALA A 114 -20.85 -11.23 -18.16
CA ALA A 114 -21.91 -10.42 -18.75
C ALA A 114 -23.22 -11.22 -18.69
N ALA A 115 -24.30 -10.59 -18.22
CA ALA A 115 -25.62 -11.17 -18.30
C ALA A 115 -25.92 -11.48 -19.78
N GLN A 116 -26.10 -12.76 -20.11
CA GLN A 116 -26.50 -13.21 -21.44
C GLN A 116 -27.92 -12.72 -21.73
N ASN A 117 -28.09 -11.45 -22.04
CA ASN A 117 -29.41 -10.96 -22.44
C ASN A 117 -29.33 -9.63 -23.20
N THR A 118 -28.72 -9.63 -24.37
CA THR A 118 -29.24 -8.81 -25.47
C THR A 118 -28.82 -9.42 -26.79
N LYS A 119 -29.75 -9.52 -27.72
CA LYS A 119 -29.49 -9.86 -29.12
C LYS A 119 -28.50 -8.80 -29.65
N VAL A 120 -27.22 -9.18 -29.79
CA VAL A 120 -26.17 -8.27 -30.27
C VAL A 120 -26.43 -8.03 -31.75
N GLU A 121 -26.89 -6.84 -32.12
CA GLU A 121 -26.74 -6.36 -33.48
C GLU A 121 -25.24 -6.14 -33.70
N VAL A 122 -24.64 -7.03 -34.48
CA VAL A 122 -23.25 -6.86 -34.92
C VAL A 122 -23.26 -5.70 -35.92
N GLU A 123 -23.01 -4.50 -35.41
CA GLU A 123 -22.74 -3.34 -36.26
C GLU A 123 -21.31 -3.45 -36.81
N SER A 124 -21.16 -3.40 -38.13
CA SER A 124 -19.86 -3.24 -38.76
C SER A 124 -19.56 -1.76 -39.01
N ARG A 125 -18.31 -1.33 -38.81
CA ARG A 125 -17.84 0.01 -39.17
C ARG A 125 -16.55 -0.05 -39.97
N GLN A 126 -16.36 0.92 -40.87
CA GLN A 126 -15.10 1.08 -41.58
C GLN A 126 -14.01 1.56 -40.60
N ALA A 127 -12.95 0.76 -40.45
CA ALA A 127 -11.78 1.09 -39.65
C ALA A 127 -10.52 1.00 -40.50
N TYR A 128 -9.60 1.95 -40.31
CA TYR A 128 -8.37 2.04 -41.08
C TYR A 128 -7.21 1.38 -40.34
N PHE A 129 -6.61 0.34 -40.94
CA PHE A 129 -5.50 -0.44 -40.36
C PHE A 129 -4.17 -0.19 -41.07
N GLY A 130 -3.84 1.09 -41.27
CA GLY A 130 -2.55 1.48 -41.85
C GLY A 130 -2.50 1.34 -43.37
N ARG A 131 -1.32 1.65 -43.94
CA ARG A 131 -1.14 1.74 -45.40
C ARG A 131 -1.25 0.40 -46.12
N GLU A 132 -0.89 -0.68 -45.45
CA GLU A 132 -0.89 -2.03 -46.02
C GLU A 132 -2.30 -2.61 -46.09
N HIS A 133 -3.11 -2.46 -45.04
CA HIS A 133 -4.45 -3.08 -44.96
C HIS A 133 -5.62 -2.12 -45.23
N ARG A 134 -5.36 -0.80 -45.25
CA ARG A 134 -6.32 0.26 -45.62
C ARG A 134 -7.61 0.18 -44.80
N TRP A 135 -8.70 0.71 -45.36
CA TRP A 135 -10.03 0.69 -44.74
C TRP A 135 -10.63 -0.70 -44.85
N MET A 136 -11.04 -1.25 -43.72
CA MET A 136 -11.67 -2.56 -43.63
C MET A 136 -12.98 -2.48 -42.86
N GLU A 137 -13.96 -3.25 -43.32
CA GLU A 137 -15.19 -3.47 -42.58
C GLU A 137 -14.87 -4.30 -41.34
N THR A 138 -15.12 -3.73 -40.15
CA THR A 138 -14.72 -4.30 -38.87
C THR A 138 -15.92 -4.43 -37.94
N PRO A 139 -16.15 -5.62 -37.34
CA PRO A 139 -17.24 -5.80 -36.38
C PRO A 139 -16.98 -4.97 -35.11
N VAL A 140 -17.99 -4.23 -34.68
CA VAL A 140 -17.99 -3.51 -33.39
C VAL A 140 -18.71 -4.40 -32.38
N ILE A 141 -17.94 -4.92 -31.42
CA ILE A 141 -18.45 -5.79 -30.36
C ILE A 141 -18.62 -4.95 -29.10
N ALA A 142 -19.85 -4.88 -28.58
CA ALA A 142 -20.13 -4.24 -27.30
C ALA A 142 -19.36 -4.92 -26.16
N ARG A 143 -18.92 -4.17 -25.16
CA ARG A 143 -18.05 -4.69 -24.10
C ARG A 143 -18.70 -5.84 -23.33
N GLU A 144 -20.02 -5.79 -23.16
CA GLU A 144 -20.83 -6.81 -22.50
C GLU A 144 -20.93 -8.10 -23.34
N ALA A 145 -20.66 -8.04 -24.64
CA ALA A 145 -20.64 -9.22 -25.50
C ALA A 145 -19.29 -9.97 -25.45
N LEU A 146 -18.26 -9.43 -24.79
CA LEU A 146 -16.95 -10.08 -24.61
C LEU A 146 -16.96 -11.14 -23.49
N SER A 147 -18.00 -11.98 -23.46
CA SER A 147 -18.12 -13.09 -22.50
C SER A 147 -17.35 -14.36 -22.93
N THR A 148 -16.89 -14.40 -24.19
CA THR A 148 -16.03 -15.45 -24.74
C THR A 148 -14.86 -14.83 -25.51
N ALA A 149 -13.77 -15.58 -25.69
CA ALA A 149 -12.66 -15.14 -26.54
C ALA A 149 -13.16 -14.91 -27.98
N HIS A 150 -12.94 -13.70 -28.50
CA HIS A 150 -13.23 -13.37 -29.89
C HIS A 150 -11.90 -13.30 -30.64
N PRO A 151 -11.73 -14.04 -31.75
CA PRO A 151 -10.53 -13.91 -32.57
C PRO A 151 -10.43 -12.47 -33.07
N GLY A 152 -9.30 -11.82 -32.80
CA GLY A 152 -8.99 -10.51 -33.40
C GLY A 152 -8.83 -10.63 -34.91
N ALA A 153 -8.80 -9.49 -35.60
CA ALA A 153 -8.45 -9.46 -37.01
C ALA A 153 -7.05 -10.07 -37.19
N VAL A 154 -6.99 -11.22 -37.87
CA VAL A 154 -5.72 -11.86 -38.25
C VAL A 154 -5.28 -11.21 -39.55
N TYR A 155 -4.19 -10.47 -39.50
CA TYR A 155 -3.58 -9.85 -40.67
C TYR A 155 -2.55 -10.82 -41.26
N HIS A 156 -2.70 -11.15 -42.54
CA HIS A 156 -1.69 -11.83 -43.36
C HIS A 156 -0.99 -10.82 -44.27
#